data_AF-A0A3M1LFY2-F1
#
_entry.id   AF-A0A3M1LFY2-F1
#
_cell.length_a   1.000
_cell.length_b   1.000
_cell.length_c   1.000
_cell.angle_alpha   90.00
_cell.angle_beta   90.00
_cell.angle_gamma   90.00
#
_symmetry.space_group_name_H-M   'P 1'
#
loop_
_entity.id
_entity.type
_entity.pdbx_description
1 polymer ?
#
loop_
_entity_poly.entity_id
_entity_poly.type
_entity_poly.pdbx_seq_one_letter_code
_entity_poly.pdbx_strand_id
1 'polypeptide(L)'
;VDAANLEIDHELYRFRKQRHEERMQAAIAYATQPRCRSVQLRTYFGEEEPAPCGICDVCLEKKKKALSVKEVQRYLNKFRLVLQGKAMPEEEFLDHFPPKRHPQIQAALQYLLEEGYLNRKDGCIELVGGEG
;
A
#
# COMPACT_ATOMS: atom_id res chain seq x y z
N VAL A 1 -14.08 -9.64 -54.79
CA VAL A 1 -14.96 -10.26 -53.79
C VAL A 1 -16.21 -9.41 -53.76
N ASP A 2 -17.33 -9.91 -54.28
CA ASP A 2 -18.57 -9.14 -54.42
C ASP A 2 -19.13 -8.73 -53.06
N ALA A 3 -19.48 -7.45 -52.93
CA ALA A 3 -20.00 -6.85 -51.69
C ALA A 3 -21.39 -7.40 -51.27
N ALA A 4 -22.01 -8.24 -52.10
CA ALA A 4 -23.35 -8.77 -51.91
C ALA A 4 -23.46 -9.96 -50.94
N ASN A 5 -22.33 -10.47 -50.40
CA ASN A 5 -22.29 -11.67 -49.55
C ASN A 5 -21.70 -11.44 -48.14
N LEU A 6 -21.67 -10.20 -47.66
CA LEU A 6 -21.33 -9.86 -46.29
C LEU A 6 -22.58 -9.95 -45.40
N GLU A 7 -23.06 -11.16 -45.12
CA GLU A 7 -24.02 -11.36 -44.04
C GLU A 7 -23.29 -11.20 -42.70
N ILE A 8 -23.59 -10.11 -41.99
CA ILE A 8 -23.07 -9.90 -40.64
C ILE A 8 -23.82 -10.85 -39.72
N ASP A 9 -23.11 -11.83 -39.17
CA ASP A 9 -23.60 -12.61 -38.03
C ASP A 9 -23.80 -11.68 -36.83
N HIS A 10 -25.05 -11.24 -36.65
CA HIS A 10 -25.43 -10.30 -35.61
C HIS A 10 -25.26 -10.85 -34.20
N GLU A 11 -25.37 -12.18 -34.02
CA GLU A 11 -25.19 -12.82 -32.72
C GLU A 11 -23.71 -12.80 -32.33
N LEU A 12 -22.84 -13.23 -33.24
CA LEU A 12 -21.39 -13.18 -33.05
C LEU A 12 -20.89 -11.73 -32.87
N TYR A 13 -21.45 -10.79 -33.63
CA TYR A 13 -21.15 -9.36 -33.47
C TYR A 13 -21.51 -8.86 -32.07
N ARG A 14 -22.73 -9.16 -31.58
CA ARG A 14 -23.18 -8.75 -30.24
C ARG A 14 -22.32 -9.39 -29.16
N PHE A 15 -21.99 -10.67 -29.29
CA PHE A 15 -21.12 -11.38 -28.35
C PHE A 15 -19.73 -10.72 -28.25
N ARG A 16 -19.11 -10.41 -29.40
CA ARG A 16 -17.81 -9.72 -29.44
C ARG A 16 -17.91 -8.33 -28.81
N LYS A 17 -18.96 -7.57 -29.17
CA LYS A 17 -19.21 -6.24 -28.61
C LYS A 17 -19.32 -6.28 -27.09
N GLN A 18 -20.10 -7.20 -26.54
CA GLN A 18 -20.26 -7.37 -25.09
C GLN A 18 -18.91 -7.66 -24.42
N ARG A 19 -18.12 -8.60 -24.94
CA ARG A 19 -16.78 -8.87 -24.40
C ARG A 19 -15.86 -7.65 -24.45
N HIS A 20 -15.94 -6.84 -25.51
CA HIS A 20 -15.15 -5.62 -25.60
C HIS A 20 -15.58 -4.59 -24.54
N GLU A 21 -16.88 -4.43 -24.33
CA GLU A 21 -17.43 -3.57 -23.27
C GLU A 21 -16.96 -4.02 -21.88
N GLU A 22 -17.04 -5.32 -21.57
CA GLU A 22 -16.56 -5.90 -20.31
C GLU A 22 -15.07 -5.62 -20.08
N ARG A 23 -14.23 -5.79 -21.11
CA ARG A 23 -12.79 -5.50 -21.04
C ARG A 23 -12.50 -4.01 -20.82
N MET A 24 -13.26 -3.13 -21.47
CA MET A 24 -13.12 -1.69 -21.27
C MET A 24 -13.51 -1.29 -19.85
N GLN A 25 -14.61 -1.84 -19.33
CA GLN A 25 -15.02 -1.61 -17.95
C GLN A 25 -13.97 -2.09 -16.95
N ALA A 26 -13.35 -3.26 -17.18
CA ALA A 26 -12.26 -3.76 -16.36
C ALA A 26 -11.03 -2.83 -16.39
N ALA A 27 -10.67 -2.28 -17.56
CA ALA A 27 -9.57 -1.32 -17.67
C ALA A 27 -9.88 0.02 -16.96
N ILE A 28 -11.11 0.53 -17.08
CA ILE A 28 -11.56 1.72 -16.36
C ILE A 28 -11.52 1.48 -14.85
N ALA A 29 -12.03 0.33 -14.39
CA ALA A 29 -11.96 -0.08 -12.99
C ALA A 29 -10.52 -0.14 -12.49
N TYR A 30 -9.62 -0.76 -13.27
CA TYR A 30 -8.20 -0.84 -12.96
C TYR A 30 -7.57 0.54 -12.75
N ALA A 31 -7.95 1.56 -13.52
CA ALA A 31 -7.42 2.91 -13.39
C ALA A 31 -8.06 3.71 -12.24
N THR A 32 -9.36 3.55 -12.03
CA THR A 32 -10.16 4.46 -11.17
C THR A 32 -10.43 3.93 -9.77
N GLN A 33 -10.46 2.61 -9.56
CA GLN A 33 -10.84 2.06 -8.26
C GLN A 33 -9.68 2.13 -7.25
N PRO A 34 -9.94 2.52 -5.98
CA PRO A 34 -8.94 2.54 -4.89
C PRO A 34 -8.69 1.14 -4.31
N ARG A 35 -8.47 0.15 -5.18
CA ARG A 35 -8.10 -1.24 -4.87
C ARG A 35 -6.66 -1.50 -5.32
N CYS A 36 -5.93 -2.33 -4.58
CA CYS A 36 -4.54 -2.68 -4.91
C CYS A 36 -4.41 -3.11 -6.39
N ARG A 37 -3.53 -2.47 -7.16
CA ARG A 37 -3.40 -2.70 -8.61
C ARG A 37 -3.05 -4.16 -8.94
N SER A 38 -2.15 -4.76 -8.18
CA SER A 38 -1.75 -6.17 -8.34
C SER A 38 -2.91 -7.13 -8.05
N VAL A 39 -3.69 -6.87 -6.99
CA VAL A 39 -4.89 -7.67 -6.68
C VAL A 39 -5.88 -7.60 -7.84
N GLN A 40 -6.13 -6.42 -8.41
CA GLN A 40 -7.03 -6.27 -9.57
C GLN A 40 -6.57 -7.08 -10.79
N LEU A 41 -5.27 -7.01 -11.14
CA LEU A 41 -4.71 -7.76 -12.26
C LEU A 41 -4.79 -9.27 -12.04
N ARG A 42 -4.37 -9.75 -10.87
CA ARG A 42 -4.36 -11.18 -10.55
C ARG A 42 -5.77 -11.77 -10.57
N THR A 43 -6.75 -11.07 -9.97
CA THR A 43 -8.15 -11.48 -10.04
C THR A 43 -8.69 -11.48 -11.48
N TYR A 44 -8.36 -10.47 -12.29
CA TYR A 44 -8.78 -10.44 -13.70
C TYR A 44 -8.25 -11.64 -14.51
N PHE A 45 -7.05 -12.13 -14.19
CA PHE A 45 -6.46 -13.33 -14.82
C PHE A 45 -6.81 -14.66 -14.11
N GLY A 46 -7.81 -14.65 -13.21
CA GLY A 46 -8.38 -15.88 -12.65
C GLY A 46 -7.79 -16.32 -11.31
N GLU A 47 -7.01 -15.47 -10.64
CA GLU A 47 -6.54 -15.80 -9.29
C GLU A 47 -7.60 -15.48 -8.23
N GLU A 48 -7.86 -16.47 -7.37
CA GLU A 48 -8.76 -16.36 -6.23
C GLU A 48 -8.03 -15.74 -5.03
N GLU A 49 -8.67 -14.73 -4.42
CA GLU A 49 -8.23 -14.08 -3.17
C GLU A 49 -6.75 -13.59 -3.10
N PRO A 50 -6.23 -12.88 -4.13
CA PRO A 50 -4.86 -12.37 -4.06
C PRO A 50 -4.68 -11.36 -2.93
N ALA A 51 -3.62 -11.54 -2.14
CA ALA A 51 -3.24 -10.61 -1.08
C ALA A 51 -2.77 -9.24 -1.62
N PRO A 52 -2.95 -8.13 -0.87
CA PRO A 52 -2.43 -6.82 -1.25
C PRO A 52 -0.91 -6.82 -1.46
N CYS A 53 -0.42 -6.23 -2.57
CA CYS A 53 1.01 -6.29 -2.90
C CYS A 53 1.91 -5.36 -2.06
N GLY A 54 1.35 -4.36 -1.39
CA GLY A 54 2.11 -3.45 -0.53
C GLY A 54 3.00 -2.41 -1.24
N ILE A 55 3.13 -2.47 -2.58
CA ILE A 55 4.07 -1.64 -3.37
C ILE A 55 3.40 -0.74 -4.43
N CYS A 56 2.12 -0.94 -4.76
CA CYS A 56 1.42 -0.07 -5.72
C CYS A 56 0.99 1.27 -5.11
N ASP A 57 0.71 2.26 -5.95
CA ASP A 57 0.17 3.58 -5.60
C ASP A 57 -0.95 3.53 -4.55
N VAL A 58 -1.99 2.70 -4.76
CA VAL A 58 -3.10 2.54 -3.82
C VAL A 58 -2.65 1.97 -2.47
N CYS A 59 -1.72 1.00 -2.48
CA CYS A 59 -1.18 0.44 -1.24
C CYS A 59 -0.32 1.46 -0.49
N LEU A 60 0.48 2.25 -1.22
CA LEU A 60 1.30 3.30 -0.65
C LEU A 60 0.43 4.43 -0.08
N GLU A 61 -0.62 4.83 -0.77
CA GLU A 61 -1.59 5.81 -0.27
C GLU A 61 -2.34 5.30 0.98
N LYS A 62 -2.69 4.00 1.02
CA LYS A 62 -3.24 3.39 2.24
C LYS A 62 -2.24 3.34 3.39
N LYS A 63 -0.95 3.14 3.13
CA LYS A 63 0.11 3.27 4.15
C LYS A 63 0.26 4.71 4.62
N LYS A 64 0.01 5.69 3.75
CA LYS A 64 -0.06 7.12 4.09
C LYS A 64 -1.32 7.51 4.86
N LYS A 65 -2.29 6.61 5.09
CA LYS A 65 -3.34 6.87 6.09
C LYS A 65 -2.66 6.91 7.45
N ALA A 66 -2.41 8.15 7.87
CA ALA A 66 -1.79 8.55 9.11
C ALA A 66 -2.25 7.69 10.29
N LEU A 67 -1.30 7.36 11.16
CA LEU A 67 -1.63 6.86 12.49
C LEU A 67 -2.67 7.80 13.11
N SER A 68 -3.73 7.26 13.71
CA SER A 68 -4.63 8.09 14.51
C SER A 68 -3.84 8.80 15.62
N VAL A 69 -4.32 9.94 16.13
CA VAL A 69 -3.68 10.66 17.24
C VAL A 69 -3.37 9.71 18.42
N LYS A 70 -4.28 8.78 18.72
CA LYS A 70 -4.10 7.77 19.76
C LYS A 70 -2.99 6.77 19.43
N GLU A 71 -2.85 6.37 18.18
CA GLU A 71 -1.77 5.49 17.73
C GLU A 71 -0.42 6.21 17.73
N VAL A 72 -0.35 7.45 17.23
CA VAL A 72 0.84 8.31 17.32
C VAL A 72 1.34 8.35 18.76
N GLN A 73 0.47 8.73 19.70
CA GLN A 73 0.84 8.81 21.12
C GLN A 73 1.30 7.47 21.68
N ARG A 74 0.63 6.37 21.31
CA ARG A 74 0.97 5.02 21.76
C ARG A 74 2.35 4.59 21.25
N TYR A 75 2.69 4.87 19.99
CA TYR A 75 4.00 4.53 19.45
C TYR A 75 5.09 5.43 20.01
N LEU A 76 4.86 6.74 20.13
CA LEU A 76 5.83 7.66 20.75
C LEU A 76 6.17 7.25 22.18
N ASN A 77 5.17 6.88 22.99
CA ASN A 77 5.42 6.41 24.36
C ASN A 77 6.27 5.13 24.39
N LYS A 78 5.99 4.17 23.50
CA LYS A 78 6.78 2.94 23.40
C LYS A 78 8.21 3.21 22.93
N PHE A 79 8.36 4.02 21.89
CA PHE A 79 9.66 4.31 21.28
C PHE A 79 10.52 5.13 22.22
N ARG A 80 9.94 6.05 22.98
CA ARG A 80 10.62 6.75 24.08
C ARG A 80 11.13 5.80 25.16
N LEU A 81 10.35 4.77 25.50
CA LEU A 81 10.77 3.76 26.48
C LEU A 81 11.97 2.92 25.99
N VAL A 82 12.03 2.64 24.69
CA VAL A 82 13.13 1.88 24.06
C VAL A 82 14.37 2.74 23.88
N LEU A 83 14.22 3.93 23.28
CA LEU A 83 15.34 4.83 22.98
C LEU A 83 15.96 5.42 24.25
N GLN A 84 15.16 5.62 25.32
CA GLN A 84 15.63 6.18 26.60
C GLN A 84 16.41 7.51 26.45
N GLY A 85 16.08 8.30 25.42
CA GLY A 85 16.76 9.56 25.12
C GLY A 85 18.13 9.42 24.42
N LYS A 86 18.50 8.21 23.98
CA LYS A 86 19.73 7.94 23.22
C LYS A 86 19.40 7.64 21.76
N ALA A 87 20.35 7.99 20.89
CA ALA A 87 20.35 7.51 19.52
C ALA A 87 20.70 6.01 19.52
N MET A 88 19.99 5.21 18.72
CA MET A 88 20.18 3.76 18.63
C MET A 88 20.10 3.31 17.17
N PRO A 89 20.96 2.38 16.70
CA PRO A 89 20.85 1.79 15.37
C PRO A 89 19.45 1.20 15.12
N GLU A 90 18.92 1.34 13.89
CA GLU A 90 17.58 0.85 13.58
C GLU A 90 17.42 -0.66 13.79
N GLU A 91 18.45 -1.45 13.49
CA GLU A 91 18.46 -2.90 13.73
C GLU A 91 18.31 -3.22 15.22
N GLU A 92 19.11 -2.57 16.07
CA GLU A 92 19.03 -2.73 17.53
C GLU A 92 17.68 -2.25 18.07
N PHE A 93 17.13 -1.15 17.53
CA PHE A 93 15.81 -0.66 17.90
C PHE A 93 14.71 -1.69 17.58
N LEU A 94 14.77 -2.35 16.41
CA LEU A 94 13.79 -3.36 16.01
C LEU A 94 13.87 -4.63 16.87
N ASP A 95 15.05 -4.99 17.35
CA ASP A 95 15.26 -6.16 18.22
C ASP A 95 14.56 -6.06 19.58
N HIS A 96 14.20 -4.84 20.02
CA HIS A 96 13.38 -4.61 21.22
C HIS A 96 11.91 -5.01 21.03
N PHE A 97 11.49 -5.37 19.81
CA PHE A 97 10.12 -5.77 19.49
C PHE A 97 10.07 -7.21 18.95
N PRO A 98 9.00 -7.97 19.25
CA PRO A 98 8.83 -9.31 18.68
C PRO A 98 8.82 -9.28 17.13
N PRO A 99 9.52 -10.20 16.44
CA PRO A 99 9.64 -10.21 14.97
C PRO A 99 8.30 -10.13 14.23
N LYS A 100 7.27 -10.80 14.75
CA LYS A 100 5.89 -10.74 14.21
C LYS A 100 5.28 -9.33 14.16
N ARG A 101 5.82 -8.38 14.91
CA ARG A 101 5.38 -6.98 14.95
C ARG A 101 6.27 -6.05 14.15
N HIS A 102 7.43 -6.49 13.65
CA HIS A 102 8.36 -5.65 12.90
C HIS A 102 7.70 -4.88 11.75
N PRO A 103 6.82 -5.47 10.91
CA PRO A 103 6.15 -4.72 9.85
C PRO A 103 5.32 -3.53 10.37
N GLN A 104 4.66 -3.72 11.52
CA GLN A 104 3.86 -2.68 12.16
C GLN A 104 4.73 -1.60 12.82
N ILE A 105 5.84 -2.01 13.44
CA ILE A 105 6.81 -1.09 14.06
C ILE A 105 7.51 -0.26 13.00
N GLN A 106 7.94 -0.86 11.89
CA GLN A 106 8.55 -0.15 10.76
C GLN A 106 7.59 0.85 10.13
N ALA A 107 6.32 0.47 9.92
CA ALA A 107 5.31 1.40 9.40
C ALA A 107 5.11 2.61 10.32
N ALA A 108 5.05 2.38 11.64
CA ALA A 108 4.93 3.47 12.62
C ALA A 108 6.21 4.31 12.72
N LEU A 109 7.39 3.68 12.69
CA LEU A 109 8.69 4.35 12.69
C LEU A 109 8.82 5.28 11.48
N GLN A 110 8.51 4.77 10.29
CA GLN A 110 8.55 5.56 9.06
C GLN A 110 7.59 6.75 9.12
N TYR A 111 6.35 6.54 9.57
CA TYR A 111 5.40 7.63 9.75
C TYR A 111 5.91 8.71 10.72
N LEU A 112 6.45 8.31 11.88
CA LEU A 112 6.94 9.25 12.88
C LEU A 112 8.22 10.00 12.45
N LEU A 113 9.05 9.41 11.58
CA LEU A 113 10.18 10.09 10.94
C LEU A 113 9.70 11.12 9.92
N GLU A 114 8.72 10.76 9.08
CA GLU A 114 8.15 11.65 8.07
C GLU A 114 7.45 12.87 8.70
N GLU A 115 6.77 12.69 9.83
CA GLU A 115 6.11 13.77 10.58
C GLU A 115 7.05 14.55 11.52
N GLY A 116 8.33 14.16 11.60
CA GLY A 116 9.35 14.89 12.37
C GLY A 116 9.31 14.68 13.90
N TYR A 117 8.65 13.63 14.39
CA TYR A 117 8.74 13.27 15.81
C TYR A 117 10.03 12.51 16.17
N LEU A 118 10.63 11.86 15.18
CA LEU A 118 11.88 11.13 15.26
C LEU A 118 12.84 11.66 14.21
N ASN A 119 14.14 11.47 14.42
CA ASN A 119 15.15 11.75 13.43
C ASN A 119 15.99 10.51 13.15
N ARG A 120 16.54 10.44 11.94
CA ARG A 120 17.51 9.43 11.53
C ARG A 120 18.82 10.13 11.18
N LYS A 121 19.84 9.95 12.02
CA LYS A 121 21.20 10.47 11.80
C LYS A 121 22.21 9.35 11.88
N ASP A 122 23.10 9.27 10.89
CA ASP A 122 24.18 8.27 10.84
C ASP A 122 23.68 6.83 11.04
N GLY A 123 22.51 6.50 10.49
CA GLY A 123 21.88 5.18 10.63
C GLY A 123 21.22 4.91 12.00
N CYS A 124 21.28 5.86 12.93
CA CYS A 124 20.65 5.78 14.24
C CYS A 124 19.32 6.53 14.29
N ILE A 125 18.37 5.98 15.02
CA ILE A 125 17.07 6.58 15.35
C ILE A 125 17.20 7.34 16.67
N GLU A 126 16.77 8.60 16.69
CA GLU A 126 16.70 9.43 17.90
C GLU A 126 15.34 10.14 18.00
N LEU A 127 14.92 10.47 19.23
CA LEU A 127 13.77 11.35 19.44
C LEU A 127 14.14 12.77 19.03
N VAL A 128 13.24 13.46 18.34
CA VAL A 128 13.37 14.91 18.21
C VAL A 128 13.10 15.51 19.58
N GLY A 129 14.11 16.17 20.15
CA GLY A 129 13.99 16.83 21.45
C GLY A 129 12.90 17.89 21.38
N GLY A 130 11.84 17.71 22.17
CA GLY A 130 11.01 18.85 22.57
C GLY A 130 11.88 19.70 23.48
N GLU A 131 12.24 20.89 23.02
CA GLU A 131 12.45 22.00 23.95
C GLU A 131 11.19 22.12 24.81
N GLY A 132 11.37 22.18 26.13
CA GLY A 132 10.43 22.76 27.12
C GLY A 132 8.95 22.44 26.98
#